data_AF-A0A1B7NGI0-F1
#
_entry.id   AF-A0A1B7NGI0-F1
#
_cell.length_a   1.000
_cell.length_b   1.000
_cell.length_c   1.000
_cell.angle_alpha   90.00
_cell.angle_beta   90.00
_cell.angle_gamma   90.00
#
_symmetry.space_group_name_H-M   'P 1'
#
loop_
_entity.id
_entity.type
_entity.pdbx_description
1 polymer ?
#
loop_
_entity_poly.entity_id
_entity_poly.type
_entity_poly.pdbx_seq_one_letter_code
_entity_poly.pdbx_strand_id
1 'polypeptide(L)'
;MATFSDPSYEYNDDGFIASSSAKMPDVVVFSDPRQTRSDSNQSSRAQKKAFMAIANVTSIPAADVSHQNEDDKHNDDEDTSNAQNDALLHRLVHTKLLSGSLNPELNLTHAQREKALSGRVLEVAGKTRLGKGEVAVRAAERNKASKRVREGLLRKKDEREKQQLEEAKNLGNYHPTLKKLFESSSESSNSKKRVRGLGMGVGKFSGGTLKLSREEISTVTGRGAHGASRRGHNPSRGRR
;
A
#
# COMPACT_ATOMS: atom_id res chain seq x y z
N MET A 1 6.20 5.24 72.68
CA MET A 1 5.19 6.30 72.45
C MET A 1 5.95 7.48 71.86
N ALA A 2 5.98 7.59 70.52
CA ALA A 2 6.78 8.60 69.82
C ALA A 2 5.90 9.82 69.54
N THR A 3 6.31 10.99 70.03
CA THR A 3 5.62 12.27 69.83
C THR A 3 6.07 12.90 68.52
N PHE A 4 5.15 13.00 67.57
CA PHE A 4 5.28 13.83 66.37
C PHE A 4 5.19 15.31 66.77
N SER A 5 6.25 16.07 66.50
CA SER A 5 6.22 17.54 66.54
C SER A 5 6.16 18.05 65.10
N ASP A 6 5.09 18.78 64.82
CA ASP A 6 4.76 19.42 63.55
C ASP A 6 5.51 20.78 63.46
N PRO A 7 6.19 21.13 62.36
CA PRO A 7 6.84 22.42 62.25
C PRO A 7 5.84 23.47 61.74
N SER A 8 5.54 24.47 62.56
CA SER A 8 4.80 25.67 62.21
C SER A 8 5.53 26.46 61.11
N TYR A 9 4.94 26.56 59.92
CA TYR A 9 5.40 27.46 58.86
C TYR A 9 4.93 28.89 59.17
N GLU A 10 5.88 29.78 59.48
CA GLU A 10 5.66 31.23 59.54
C GLU A 10 5.52 31.80 58.11
N TYR A 11 4.37 32.40 57.82
CA TYR A 11 4.14 33.15 56.60
C TYR A 11 4.67 34.58 56.80
N ASN A 12 5.86 34.87 56.28
CA ASN A 12 6.36 36.25 56.20
C ASN A 12 5.73 36.90 54.98
N ASP A 13 4.69 37.72 55.22
CA ASP A 13 4.07 38.61 54.24
C ASP A 13 5.00 39.80 54.01
N ASP A 14 5.86 39.68 53.00
CA ASP A 14 6.74 40.73 52.51
C ASP A 14 5.90 41.80 51.80
N GLY A 15 5.39 42.73 52.61
CA GLY A 15 4.53 43.86 52.25
C GLY A 15 5.00 44.70 51.07
N PHE A 16 4.77 44.19 49.87
CA PHE A 16 4.93 44.91 48.62
C PHE A 16 3.71 45.80 48.38
N ILE A 17 3.79 47.04 48.88
CA ILE A 17 2.83 48.10 48.56
C ILE A 17 3.30 48.75 47.26
N ALA A 18 2.59 48.48 46.16
CA ALA A 18 2.79 49.17 44.89
C ALA A 18 2.46 50.66 45.06
N SER A 19 3.49 51.50 45.24
CA SER A 19 3.34 52.95 45.21
C SER A 19 2.91 53.39 43.81
N SER A 20 1.62 53.70 43.67
CA SER A 20 1.04 54.23 42.44
C SER A 20 1.46 55.68 42.25
N SER A 21 2.65 55.89 41.67
CA SER A 21 3.00 57.16 41.06
C SER A 21 2.03 57.40 39.88
N ALA A 22 1.09 58.33 40.08
CA ALA A 22 0.11 58.73 39.08
C ALA A 22 0.80 59.41 37.89
N LYS A 23 1.17 58.62 36.89
CA LYS A 23 1.50 59.09 35.54
C LYS A 23 0.31 58.81 34.65
N MET A 24 -0.34 59.86 34.14
CA MET A 24 -1.37 59.69 33.11
C MET A 24 -0.72 59.13 31.83
N PRO A 25 -1.34 58.14 31.15
CA PRO A 25 -0.77 57.59 29.93
C PRO A 25 -0.89 58.59 28.77
N ASP A 26 0.16 58.66 27.96
CA ASP A 26 0.16 59.38 26.70
C ASP A 26 -0.65 58.58 25.66
N VAL A 27 -1.81 59.08 25.28
CA VAL A 27 -2.75 58.40 24.37
C VAL A 27 -2.50 58.89 22.95
N VAL A 28 -1.74 58.12 22.19
CA VAL A 28 -1.59 58.32 20.74
C VAL A 28 -2.77 57.66 20.03
N VAL A 29 -3.70 58.48 19.53
CA VAL A 29 -4.81 58.03 18.68
C VAL A 29 -4.32 57.97 17.24
N PHE A 30 -4.11 56.76 16.71
CA PHE A 30 -3.95 56.57 15.28
C PHE A 30 -5.33 56.65 14.61
N SER A 31 -5.58 57.71 13.87
CA SER A 31 -6.70 57.74 12.92
C SER A 31 -6.39 56.74 11.82
N ASP A 32 -7.11 55.63 11.82
CA ASP A 32 -6.90 54.52 10.89
C ASP A 32 -7.32 54.97 9.47
N PRO A 33 -6.40 55.10 8.49
CA PRO A 33 -6.77 55.47 7.12
C PRO A 33 -7.31 54.25 6.35
N ARG A 34 -8.05 53.35 7.03
CA ARG A 34 -8.62 52.13 6.45
C ARG A 34 -10.06 52.27 5.95
N GLN A 35 -10.64 53.47 5.97
CA GLN A 35 -12.01 53.69 5.45
C GLN A 35 -12.11 54.40 4.08
N THR A 36 -11.00 54.67 3.38
CA THR A 36 -11.05 55.20 2.00
C THR A 36 -10.09 54.50 1.04
N ARG A 37 -9.93 53.18 1.16
CA ARG A 37 -9.29 52.38 0.11
C ARG A 37 -10.20 51.24 -0.33
N SER A 38 -11.18 51.60 -1.14
CA SER A 38 -11.68 50.68 -2.14
C SER A 38 -10.52 50.20 -3.02
N ASP A 39 -10.36 48.88 -3.12
CA ASP A 39 -9.95 48.12 -4.31
C ASP A 39 -8.78 48.63 -5.18
N SER A 40 -7.67 49.09 -4.60
CA SER A 40 -6.54 49.55 -5.45
C SER A 40 -5.12 49.16 -5.02
N ASN A 41 -4.96 48.25 -4.05
CA ASN A 41 -3.61 47.82 -3.64
C ASN A 41 -3.44 46.32 -3.40
N GLN A 42 -4.17 45.49 -4.13
CA GLN A 42 -3.71 44.12 -4.37
C GLN A 42 -2.69 44.14 -5.51
N SER A 43 -1.45 44.50 -5.19
CA SER A 43 -0.35 44.32 -6.15
C SER A 43 -0.33 42.85 -6.57
N SER A 44 -0.47 42.59 -7.87
CA SER A 44 -0.60 41.23 -8.40
C SER A 44 0.60 40.38 -7.97
N ARG A 45 0.41 39.06 -7.81
CA ARG A 45 1.50 38.15 -7.39
C ARG A 45 2.74 38.28 -8.29
N ALA A 46 2.53 38.65 -9.56
CA ALA A 46 3.57 38.99 -10.52
C ALA A 46 4.34 40.28 -10.16
N GLN A 47 3.65 41.35 -9.76
CA GLN A 47 4.27 42.59 -9.31
C GLN A 47 5.13 42.37 -8.05
N LYS A 48 4.65 41.59 -7.07
CA LYS A 48 5.43 41.27 -5.87
C LYS A 48 6.71 40.47 -6.20
N LYS A 49 6.64 39.52 -7.14
CA LYS A 49 7.81 38.75 -7.61
C LYS A 49 8.82 39.63 -8.34
N ALA A 50 8.37 40.56 -9.18
CA ALA A 50 9.25 41.47 -9.91
C ALA A 50 9.98 42.46 -8.99
N PHE A 51 9.33 42.91 -7.91
CA PHE A 51 9.97 43.79 -6.92
C PHE A 51 11.00 43.09 -6.03
N MET A 52 10.89 41.76 -5.83
CA MET A 52 11.84 40.99 -5.01
C MET A 52 13.01 40.39 -5.80
N ALA A 53 12.94 40.41 -7.13
CA ALA A 53 14.07 40.03 -7.98
C ALA A 53 15.00 41.24 -8.12
N ILE A 54 16.17 41.17 -7.47
CA ILE A 54 17.20 42.22 -7.51
C ILE A 54 17.82 42.26 -8.92
N ALA A 55 17.24 43.05 -9.81
CA ALA A 55 17.87 43.52 -11.03
C ALA A 55 17.20 44.84 -11.46
N ASN A 56 17.90 45.94 -11.18
CA ASN A 56 17.79 47.29 -11.74
C ASN A 56 16.46 47.63 -12.45
N VAL A 57 15.60 48.39 -11.76
CA VAL A 57 14.37 48.97 -12.31
C VAL A 57 14.72 50.00 -13.40
N THR A 58 14.86 49.53 -14.63
CA THR A 58 14.75 50.37 -15.83
C THR A 58 14.14 49.53 -16.95
N SER A 59 13.08 50.08 -17.54
CA SER A 59 12.24 49.54 -18.62
C SER A 59 11.19 48.48 -18.23
N ILE A 60 9.93 48.89 -18.38
CA ILE A 60 8.75 48.04 -18.40
C ILE A 60 8.56 47.59 -19.85
N PRO A 61 8.67 46.30 -20.20
CA PRO A 61 8.00 45.78 -21.38
C PRO A 61 6.66 45.17 -20.97
N ALA A 62 5.59 45.61 -21.64
CA ALA A 62 4.31 44.90 -21.63
C ALA A 62 4.52 43.53 -22.28
N ALA A 63 4.53 42.47 -21.48
CA ALA A 63 4.54 41.10 -21.98
C ALA A 63 3.15 40.49 -21.77
N ASP A 64 2.50 40.15 -22.88
CA ASP A 64 1.31 39.31 -22.93
C ASP A 64 1.57 38.01 -22.17
N VAL A 65 0.81 37.79 -21.09
CA VAL A 65 0.85 36.54 -20.34
C VAL A 65 -0.11 35.58 -21.04
N SER A 66 0.43 34.75 -21.93
CA SER A 66 -0.23 33.49 -22.27
C SER A 66 -0.30 32.65 -20.99
N HIS A 67 -1.50 32.50 -20.43
CA HIS A 67 -1.78 31.55 -19.35
C HIS A 67 -1.48 30.13 -19.86
N GLN A 68 -0.28 29.63 -19.57
CA GLN A 68 -0.06 28.19 -19.53
C GLN A 68 -0.50 27.72 -18.15
N ASN A 69 -1.40 26.74 -18.13
CA ASN A 69 -1.91 26.12 -16.91
C ASN A 69 -0.72 25.50 -16.14
N GLU A 70 -0.27 26.17 -15.07
CA GLU A 70 0.73 25.63 -14.14
C GLU A 70 0.14 24.54 -13.22
N ASP A 71 -1.19 24.39 -13.20
CA ASP A 71 -1.89 23.42 -12.35
C ASP A 71 -1.69 21.96 -12.79
N ASP A 72 -1.43 21.67 -14.07
CA ASP A 72 -1.18 20.28 -14.53
C ASP A 72 0.19 19.75 -14.08
N LYS A 73 1.23 20.61 -14.04
CA LYS A 73 2.60 20.18 -13.68
C LYS A 73 2.76 19.89 -12.19
N HIS A 74 2.08 20.65 -11.34
CA HIS A 74 2.18 20.46 -9.89
C HIS A 74 1.50 19.17 -9.44
N ASN A 75 0.38 18.78 -10.09
CA ASN A 75 -0.27 17.50 -9.84
C ASN A 75 0.58 16.31 -10.33
N ASP A 76 1.22 16.42 -11.50
CA ASP A 76 2.12 15.36 -12.01
C ASP A 76 3.35 15.15 -11.10
N ASP A 77 3.95 16.23 -10.59
CA ASP A 77 5.08 16.15 -9.66
C ASP A 77 4.66 15.56 -8.29
N GLU A 78 3.47 15.89 -7.81
CA GLU A 78 2.89 15.30 -6.59
C GLU A 78 2.54 13.82 -6.77
N ASP A 79 1.92 13.44 -7.89
CA ASP A 79 1.55 12.06 -8.18
C ASP A 79 2.78 11.17 -8.41
N THR A 80 3.82 11.69 -9.07
CA THR A 80 5.10 10.98 -9.19
C THR A 80 5.82 10.84 -7.85
N SER A 81 5.77 11.86 -6.98
CA SER A 81 6.31 11.78 -5.62
C SER A 81 5.55 10.77 -4.76
N ASN A 82 4.22 10.78 -4.82
CA ASN A 82 3.37 9.85 -4.09
C ASN A 82 3.58 8.40 -4.54
N ALA A 83 3.68 8.15 -5.85
CA ALA A 83 4.00 6.83 -6.37
C ALA A 83 5.39 6.34 -5.93
N GLN A 84 6.39 7.24 -5.86
CA GLN A 84 7.71 6.91 -5.32
C GLN A 84 7.64 6.60 -3.83
N ASN A 85 6.88 7.38 -3.06
CA ASN A 85 6.68 7.16 -1.63
C ASN A 85 5.98 5.82 -1.36
N ASP A 86 4.94 5.47 -2.12
CA ASP A 86 4.26 4.19 -2.04
C ASP A 86 5.18 3.03 -2.42
N ALA A 87 6.03 3.19 -3.44
CA ALA A 87 7.02 2.19 -3.81
C ALA A 87 8.06 2.00 -2.70
N LEU A 88 8.51 3.08 -2.06
CA LEU A 88 9.41 3.05 -0.91
C LEU A 88 8.75 2.41 0.31
N LEU A 89 7.48 2.72 0.58
CA LEU A 89 6.69 2.13 1.65
C LEU A 89 6.51 0.62 1.44
N HIS A 90 6.09 0.21 0.24
CA HIS A 90 5.97 -1.20 -0.12
C HIS A 90 7.32 -1.92 0.04
N ARG A 91 8.42 -1.27 -0.35
CA ARG A 91 9.78 -1.77 -0.11
C ARG A 91 10.05 -1.95 1.38
N LEU A 92 9.76 -0.95 2.19
CA LEU A 92 10.04 -0.95 3.63
C LEU A 92 9.22 -2.02 4.36
N VAL A 93 7.93 -2.12 4.07
CA VAL A 93 7.01 -3.09 4.67
C VAL A 93 7.51 -4.51 4.44
N HIS A 94 7.87 -4.83 3.19
CA HIS A 94 8.29 -6.19 2.85
C HIS A 94 9.76 -6.50 3.16
N THR A 95 10.62 -5.51 3.41
CA THR A 95 12.05 -5.76 3.70
C THR A 95 12.44 -5.58 5.16
N LYS A 96 11.89 -4.57 5.84
CA LYS A 96 12.22 -4.25 7.24
C LYS A 96 11.16 -4.74 8.20
N LEU A 97 9.90 -4.34 8.01
CA LEU A 97 8.88 -4.55 9.05
C LEU A 97 8.38 -6.00 9.11
N LEU A 98 7.91 -6.54 7.99
CA LEU A 98 7.26 -7.85 7.99
C LEU A 98 8.23 -9.02 7.78
N SER A 99 9.29 -8.80 7.00
CA SER A 99 10.21 -9.90 6.68
C SER A 99 11.28 -10.12 7.74
N GLY A 100 11.47 -9.22 8.72
CA GLY A 100 12.30 -9.39 9.92
C GLY A 100 13.77 -9.80 9.72
N SER A 101 14.22 -10.07 8.50
CA SER A 101 15.44 -10.81 8.24
C SER A 101 16.69 -9.91 8.24
N LEU A 102 16.48 -8.59 8.26
CA LEU A 102 17.53 -7.58 8.22
C LEU A 102 17.41 -6.48 9.29
N ASN A 103 16.48 -6.61 10.25
CA ASN A 103 16.46 -5.68 11.37
C ASN A 103 17.65 -6.03 12.29
N PRO A 104 18.62 -5.12 12.49
CA PRO A 104 19.76 -5.39 13.38
C PRO A 104 19.32 -5.55 14.84
N GLU A 105 18.17 -5.00 15.20
CA GLU A 105 17.48 -5.17 16.49
C GLU A 105 17.00 -6.61 16.73
N LEU A 106 16.80 -7.39 15.67
CA LEU A 106 16.47 -8.80 15.81
C LEU A 106 17.79 -9.56 16.00
N ASN A 107 17.92 -10.23 17.16
CA ASN A 107 19.04 -11.10 17.52
C ASN A 107 19.08 -12.37 16.66
N LEU A 108 19.21 -12.21 15.35
CA LEU A 108 19.31 -13.28 14.36
C LEU A 108 20.69 -13.92 14.42
N THR A 109 20.70 -15.23 14.27
CA THR A 109 21.95 -15.98 14.09
C THR A 109 22.67 -15.56 12.80
N HIS A 110 23.99 -15.66 12.76
CA HIS A 110 24.78 -15.32 11.56
C HIS A 110 24.27 -16.04 10.30
N ALA A 111 23.96 -17.34 10.41
CA ALA A 111 23.45 -18.13 9.29
C ALA A 111 22.07 -17.64 8.78
N GLN A 112 21.21 -17.12 9.66
CA GLN A 112 19.94 -16.52 9.24
C GLN A 112 20.16 -15.18 8.54
N ARG A 113 21.09 -14.36 9.07
CA ARG A 113 21.46 -13.07 8.47
C ARG A 113 22.05 -13.23 7.06
N GLU A 114 22.88 -14.24 6.85
CA GLU A 114 23.46 -14.54 5.54
C GLU A 114 22.40 -14.95 4.50
N LYS A 115 21.43 -15.78 4.92
CA LYS A 115 20.28 -16.18 4.08
C LYS A 115 19.34 -15.03 3.77
N ALA A 116 19.16 -14.13 4.74
CA ALA A 116 18.42 -12.89 4.56
C ALA A 116 19.08 -11.97 3.54
N LEU A 117 20.39 -11.74 3.67
CA LEU A 117 21.16 -10.89 2.76
C LEU A 117 21.17 -11.47 1.34
N SER A 118 21.49 -12.76 1.19
CA SER A 118 21.45 -13.43 -0.12
C SER A 118 20.06 -13.41 -0.75
N GLY A 119 19.00 -13.58 0.04
CA GLY A 119 17.61 -13.42 -0.41
C GLY A 119 17.35 -12.02 -0.96
N ARG A 120 17.83 -10.97 -0.29
CA ARG A 120 17.72 -9.58 -0.76
C ARG A 120 18.49 -9.34 -2.06
N VAL A 121 19.67 -9.94 -2.23
CA VAL A 121 20.40 -9.86 -3.50
C VAL A 121 19.55 -10.45 -4.63
N LEU A 122 18.83 -11.55 -4.41
CA LEU A 122 17.93 -12.13 -5.41
C LEU A 122 16.72 -11.25 -5.73
N GLU A 123 16.17 -10.56 -4.72
CA GLU A 123 15.07 -9.61 -4.90
C GLU A 123 15.49 -8.37 -5.67
N VAL A 124 16.64 -7.77 -5.32
CA VAL A 124 17.21 -6.62 -6.04
C VAL A 124 17.59 -7.00 -7.47
N ALA A 125 18.06 -8.23 -7.69
CA ALA A 125 18.32 -8.77 -9.02
C ALA A 125 17.04 -9.12 -9.81
N GLY A 126 15.84 -8.93 -9.24
CA GLY A 126 14.56 -9.19 -9.91
C GLY A 126 14.22 -10.68 -10.12
N LYS A 127 14.98 -11.61 -9.53
CA LYS A 127 14.76 -13.07 -9.69
C LYS A 127 13.58 -13.57 -8.86
N THR A 128 13.26 -12.87 -7.77
CA THR A 128 12.18 -13.22 -6.85
C THR A 128 11.38 -11.97 -6.50
N ARG A 129 10.10 -12.17 -6.13
CA ARG A 129 9.26 -11.07 -5.63
C ARG A 129 9.81 -10.58 -4.28
N LEU A 130 9.59 -9.31 -3.99
CA LEU A 130 10.00 -8.68 -2.75
C LEU A 130 9.43 -9.42 -1.53
N GLY A 131 10.26 -9.62 -0.50
CA GLY A 131 9.91 -10.38 0.71
C GLY A 131 9.85 -11.90 0.53
N LYS A 132 10.16 -12.43 -0.66
CA LYS A 132 10.19 -13.89 -0.93
C LYS A 132 11.57 -14.43 -1.24
N GLY A 133 12.60 -13.57 -1.27
CA GLY A 133 13.97 -13.94 -1.59
C GLY A 133 14.55 -14.93 -0.61
N GLU A 134 14.37 -14.71 0.69
CA GLU A 134 14.87 -15.63 1.73
C GLU A 134 14.23 -17.02 1.61
N VAL A 135 12.92 -17.09 1.35
CA VAL A 135 12.20 -18.35 1.15
C VAL A 135 12.76 -19.09 -0.06
N ALA A 136 13.06 -18.37 -1.14
CA ALA A 136 13.68 -18.94 -2.34
C ALA A 136 15.09 -19.48 -2.07
N VAL A 137 15.94 -18.76 -1.31
CA VAL A 137 17.27 -19.24 -0.90
C VAL A 137 17.15 -20.52 -0.07
N ARG A 138 16.32 -20.50 0.97
CA ARG A 138 16.07 -21.67 1.83
C ARG A 138 15.52 -22.85 1.04
N ALA A 139 14.66 -22.61 0.05
CA ALA A 139 14.15 -23.64 -0.84
C ALA A 139 15.26 -24.23 -1.75
N ALA A 140 16.13 -23.39 -2.29
CA ALA A 140 17.27 -23.82 -3.10
C ALA A 140 18.27 -24.66 -2.29
N GLU A 141 18.60 -24.25 -1.07
CA GLU A 141 19.43 -25.03 -0.14
C GLU A 141 18.79 -26.40 0.17
N ARG A 142 17.51 -26.40 0.53
CA ARG A 142 16.75 -27.62 0.81
C ARG A 142 16.70 -28.56 -0.40
N ASN A 143 16.69 -28.03 -1.62
CA ASN A 143 16.69 -28.84 -2.84
C ASN A 143 18.03 -29.55 -3.11
N LYS A 144 19.13 -29.11 -2.48
CA LYS A 144 20.42 -29.82 -2.53
C LYS A 144 20.46 -31.05 -1.63
N ALA A 145 19.57 -31.14 -0.63
CA ALA A 145 19.51 -32.27 0.28
C ALA A 145 18.87 -33.50 -0.37
N SER A 146 19.18 -34.70 0.17
CA SER A 146 18.57 -35.95 -0.28
C SER A 146 17.04 -35.94 -0.09
N LYS A 147 16.33 -36.74 -0.89
CA LYS A 147 14.86 -36.77 -0.90
C LYS A 147 14.27 -36.99 0.50
N ARG A 148 14.79 -37.96 1.25
CA ARG A 148 14.32 -38.29 2.61
C ARG A 148 14.48 -37.12 3.58
N VAL A 149 15.61 -36.44 3.56
CA VAL A 149 15.86 -35.26 4.42
C VAL A 149 14.93 -34.12 4.04
N ARG A 150 14.83 -33.84 2.73
CA ARG A 150 13.96 -32.80 2.20
C ARG A 150 12.49 -33.00 2.58
N GLU A 151 11.98 -34.23 2.48
CA GLU A 151 10.62 -34.58 2.87
C GLU A 151 10.42 -34.51 4.38
N GLY A 152 11.40 -34.97 5.17
CA GLY A 152 11.36 -34.84 6.63
C GLY A 152 11.30 -33.38 7.09
N LEU A 153 12.08 -32.50 6.47
CA LEU A 153 12.06 -31.06 6.75
C LEU A 153 10.72 -30.42 6.38
N LEU A 154 10.13 -30.79 5.23
CA LEU A 154 8.81 -30.31 4.84
C LEU A 154 7.73 -30.78 5.81
N ARG A 155 7.71 -32.07 6.12
CA ARG A 155 6.75 -32.64 7.08
C ARG A 155 6.83 -31.95 8.44
N LYS A 156 8.04 -31.73 8.97
CA LYS A 156 8.23 -31.02 10.25
C LYS A 156 7.81 -29.56 10.17
N LYS A 157 7.97 -28.90 9.02
CA LYS A 157 7.47 -27.55 8.79
C LYS A 157 5.94 -27.53 8.85
N ASP A 158 5.28 -28.45 8.14
CA ASP A 158 3.82 -28.56 8.10
C ASP A 158 3.24 -28.92 9.48
N GLU A 159 3.90 -29.79 10.24
CA GLU A 159 3.50 -30.14 11.62
C GLU A 159 3.55 -28.91 12.54
N ARG A 160 4.61 -28.09 12.45
CA ARG A 160 4.72 -26.84 13.23
C ARG A 160 3.63 -25.83 12.84
N GLU A 161 3.34 -25.69 11.56
CA GLU A 161 2.29 -24.78 11.08
C GLU A 161 0.90 -25.21 11.56
N LYS A 162 0.62 -26.52 11.58
CA LYS A 162 -0.61 -27.06 12.15
C LYS A 162 -0.73 -26.79 13.65
N GLN A 163 0.36 -26.98 14.41
CA GLN A 163 0.38 -26.67 15.85
C GLN A 163 0.12 -25.18 16.11
N GLN A 164 0.77 -24.28 15.37
CA GLN A 164 0.52 -22.84 15.48
C GLN A 164 -0.92 -22.45 15.13
N LEU A 165 -1.50 -23.12 14.13
CA LEU A 165 -2.91 -22.95 13.76
C LEU A 165 -3.86 -23.41 14.87
N GLU A 166 -3.57 -24.54 15.51
CA GLU A 166 -4.35 -25.06 16.64
C GLU A 166 -4.23 -24.15 17.85
N GLU A 167 -3.02 -23.70 18.19
CA GLU A 167 -2.77 -22.71 19.25
C GLU A 167 -3.54 -21.40 18.97
N ALA A 168 -3.47 -20.87 17.75
CA ALA A 168 -4.20 -19.67 17.37
C ALA A 168 -5.73 -19.84 17.45
N LYS A 169 -6.25 -21.04 17.13
CA LYS A 169 -7.67 -21.38 17.32
C LYS A 169 -8.03 -21.43 18.81
N ASN A 170 -7.20 -22.09 19.61
CA ASN A 170 -7.42 -22.23 21.05
C ASN A 170 -7.39 -20.87 21.76
N LEU A 171 -6.52 -19.96 21.31
CA LEU A 171 -6.42 -18.59 21.81
C LEU A 171 -7.50 -17.65 21.25
N GLY A 172 -8.31 -18.09 20.28
CA GLY A 172 -9.33 -17.26 19.63
C GLY A 172 -8.79 -16.23 18.63
N ASN A 173 -7.49 -16.24 18.33
CA ASN A 173 -6.84 -15.36 17.35
C ASN A 173 -7.08 -15.80 15.89
N TYR A 174 -7.64 -16.99 15.69
CA TYR A 174 -7.98 -17.49 14.36
C TYR A 174 -9.35 -16.97 13.90
N HIS A 175 -9.36 -16.28 12.76
CA HIS A 175 -10.59 -15.89 12.07
C HIS A 175 -10.57 -16.39 10.61
N PRO A 176 -11.69 -16.89 10.05
CA PRO A 176 -11.74 -17.44 8.69
C PRO A 176 -11.27 -16.45 7.60
N THR A 177 -11.45 -15.13 7.79
CA THR A 177 -10.93 -14.12 6.85
C THR A 177 -9.39 -14.00 6.90
N LEU A 178 -8.77 -14.32 8.03
CA LEU A 178 -7.33 -14.29 8.26
C LEU A 178 -6.66 -15.64 7.95
N LYS A 179 -7.42 -16.64 7.51
CA LYS A 179 -6.90 -17.96 7.11
C LYS A 179 -5.69 -17.86 6.18
N LYS A 180 -5.69 -16.90 5.25
CA LYS A 180 -4.60 -16.65 4.30
C LYS A 180 -3.27 -16.23 4.95
N LEU A 181 -3.31 -15.64 6.15
CA LEU A 181 -2.11 -15.24 6.88
C LEU A 181 -1.44 -16.44 7.55
N PHE A 182 -2.25 -17.40 8.01
CA PHE A 182 -1.76 -18.62 8.65
C PHE A 182 -1.42 -19.74 7.67
N GLU A 183 -2.08 -19.78 6.50
CA GLU A 183 -1.76 -20.70 5.42
C GLU A 183 -0.50 -20.18 4.71
N SER A 184 0.64 -20.43 5.36
CA SER A 184 1.88 -19.73 5.12
C SER A 184 2.42 -20.01 3.72
N SER A 185 2.20 -19.10 2.76
CA SER A 185 2.95 -19.00 1.50
C SER A 185 3.06 -20.27 0.61
N SER A 186 2.45 -21.38 1.01
CA SER A 186 2.46 -22.64 0.27
C SER A 186 1.66 -22.37 -0.98
N GLU A 187 2.33 -22.57 -2.12
CA GLU A 187 1.89 -22.27 -3.47
C GLU A 187 0.38 -22.06 -3.55
N SER A 188 -0.01 -20.80 -3.85
CA SER A 188 -1.35 -20.41 -4.31
C SER A 188 -2.03 -21.62 -4.89
N SER A 189 -2.98 -22.20 -4.14
CA SER A 189 -3.59 -23.49 -4.44
C SER A 189 -3.78 -23.55 -5.94
N ASN A 190 -2.89 -24.31 -6.58
CA ASN A 190 -2.66 -24.15 -8.00
C ASN A 190 -4.01 -24.54 -8.59
N SER A 191 -4.77 -23.55 -9.06
CA SER A 191 -6.15 -23.72 -9.50
C SER A 191 -6.07 -24.39 -10.85
N LYS A 192 -5.53 -25.61 -10.83
CA LYS A 192 -5.39 -26.50 -11.95
C LYS A 192 -6.81 -26.73 -12.37
N LYS A 193 -7.19 -26.02 -13.43
CA LYS A 193 -8.50 -26.13 -14.04
C LYS A 193 -8.73 -27.61 -14.23
N ARG A 194 -9.78 -28.14 -13.61
CA ARG A 194 -10.12 -29.55 -13.67
C ARG A 194 -10.04 -29.97 -15.13
N VAL A 195 -9.22 -30.97 -15.44
CA VAL A 195 -9.14 -31.51 -16.78
C VAL A 195 -10.54 -32.02 -17.11
N ARG A 196 -11.20 -31.34 -18.05
CA ARG A 196 -12.46 -31.82 -18.60
C ARG A 196 -12.06 -33.02 -19.46
N GLY A 197 -12.67 -34.18 -19.20
CA GLY A 197 -12.40 -35.40 -19.97
C GLY A 197 -12.66 -35.20 -21.46
N LEU A 198 -12.47 -36.25 -22.26
CA LEU A 198 -12.65 -36.18 -23.70
C LEU A 198 -14.09 -35.77 -24.05
N GLY A 199 -14.25 -34.53 -24.52
CA GLY A 199 -15.54 -33.98 -24.91
C GLY A 199 -15.83 -34.32 -26.37
N MET A 200 -16.45 -35.46 -26.62
CA MET A 200 -17.00 -35.83 -27.92
C MET A 200 -18.46 -36.26 -27.73
N GLY A 201 -19.37 -35.71 -28.54
CA GLY A 201 -20.80 -35.98 -28.44
C GLY A 201 -21.65 -34.91 -29.12
N VAL A 202 -22.93 -35.25 -29.33
CA VAL A 202 -23.97 -34.33 -29.82
C VAL A 202 -24.72 -33.71 -28.64
N GLY A 203 -25.16 -32.47 -28.77
CA GLY A 203 -26.00 -31.80 -27.79
C GLY A 203 -25.32 -31.47 -26.45
N LYS A 204 -26.13 -30.96 -25.52
CA LYS A 204 -25.71 -30.55 -24.17
C LYS A 204 -26.27 -31.51 -23.14
N PHE A 205 -25.38 -32.28 -22.50
CA PHE A 205 -25.75 -33.07 -21.33
C PHE A 205 -25.79 -32.19 -20.09
N SER A 206 -26.96 -32.04 -19.47
CA SER A 206 -27.14 -31.27 -18.24
C SER A 206 -28.21 -31.91 -17.36
N GLY A 207 -27.91 -32.12 -16.07
CA GLY A 207 -28.89 -32.65 -15.11
C GLY A 207 -29.37 -34.07 -15.44
N GLY A 208 -28.50 -34.93 -15.97
CA GLY A 208 -28.85 -36.31 -16.32
C GLY A 208 -29.61 -36.47 -17.64
N THR A 209 -29.96 -35.37 -18.31
CA THR A 209 -30.73 -35.39 -19.57
C THR A 209 -29.89 -34.83 -20.72
N LEU A 210 -29.93 -35.51 -21.87
CA LEU A 210 -29.33 -35.03 -23.10
C LEU A 210 -30.27 -34.06 -23.80
N LYS A 211 -29.85 -32.80 -23.95
CA LYS A 211 -30.59 -31.78 -24.70
C LYS A 211 -30.03 -31.69 -26.12
N LEU A 212 -30.84 -32.09 -27.08
CA LEU A 212 -30.53 -31.98 -28.51
C LEU A 212 -31.23 -30.76 -29.10
N SER A 213 -30.51 -30.00 -29.93
CA SER A 213 -31.11 -28.94 -30.73
C SER A 213 -31.89 -29.54 -31.91
N ARG A 214 -32.89 -28.81 -32.42
CA ARG A 214 -33.64 -29.23 -33.62
C ARG A 214 -32.71 -29.39 -34.83
N GLU A 215 -31.66 -28.59 -34.91
CA GLU A 215 -30.62 -28.66 -35.94
C GLU A 215 -29.86 -30.00 -35.86
N GLU A 216 -29.37 -30.38 -34.69
CA GLU A 216 -28.70 -31.69 -34.48
C GLU A 216 -29.61 -32.87 -34.81
N ILE A 217 -30.89 -32.78 -34.41
CA ILE A 217 -31.88 -33.81 -34.77
C ILE A 217 -32.03 -33.89 -36.29
N SER A 218 -32.19 -32.75 -36.97
CA SER A 218 -32.37 -32.71 -38.43
C SER A 218 -31.16 -33.21 -39.21
N THR A 219 -29.94 -32.99 -38.70
CA THR A 219 -28.71 -33.51 -39.32
C THR A 219 -28.61 -35.03 -39.25
N VAL A 220 -29.17 -35.64 -38.20
CA VAL A 220 -29.17 -37.10 -38.02
C VAL A 220 -30.35 -37.77 -38.73
N THR A 221 -31.52 -37.11 -38.78
CA THR A 221 -32.74 -37.68 -39.36
C THR A 221 -32.91 -37.44 -40.86
N GLY A 222 -32.10 -36.57 -41.46
CA GLY A 222 -31.82 -36.55 -42.90
C GLY A 222 -33.04 -36.43 -43.83
N ARG A 223 -33.44 -35.20 -44.14
CA ARG A 223 -33.80 -34.82 -45.51
C ARG A 223 -32.82 -33.74 -45.94
N GLY A 224 -32.01 -34.05 -46.94
CA GLY A 224 -30.87 -33.25 -47.35
C GLY A 224 -31.23 -31.80 -47.65
N ALA A 225 -30.45 -30.88 -47.09
CA ALA A 225 -30.20 -29.58 -47.69
C ALA A 225 -28.69 -29.38 -47.66
N HIS A 226 -28.09 -29.54 -48.83
CA HIS A 226 -26.71 -29.17 -49.09
C HIS A 226 -26.46 -27.71 -48.67
N GLY A 227 -25.33 -27.50 -47.99
CA GLY A 227 -24.58 -26.24 -47.98
C GLY A 227 -25.34 -24.98 -47.57
N ALA A 228 -25.27 -24.62 -46.29
CA ALA A 228 -25.50 -23.24 -45.89
C ALA A 228 -24.52 -22.80 -44.80
N SER A 229 -23.50 -22.07 -45.25
CA SER A 229 -22.84 -20.98 -44.54
C SER A 229 -22.38 -21.25 -43.10
N ARG A 230 -21.08 -21.55 -42.99
CA ARG A 230 -20.26 -21.12 -41.85
C ARG A 230 -20.43 -19.60 -41.65
N ARG A 231 -21.34 -19.18 -40.78
CA ARG A 231 -21.36 -17.80 -40.28
C ARG A 231 -21.07 -17.85 -38.79
N GLY A 232 -19.83 -17.48 -38.46
CA GLY A 232 -19.32 -17.44 -37.09
C GLY A 232 -20.26 -16.66 -36.20
N HIS A 233 -20.92 -17.35 -35.29
CA HIS A 233 -21.63 -16.73 -34.17
C HIS A 233 -20.58 -16.41 -33.10
N ASN A 234 -20.12 -15.17 -33.11
CA ASN A 234 -19.29 -14.62 -32.05
C ASN A 234 -20.22 -14.04 -30.98
N PRO A 235 -20.40 -14.65 -29.80
CA PRO A 235 -21.16 -14.02 -28.74
C PRO A 235 -20.25 -12.98 -28.07
N SER A 236 -20.28 -11.75 -28.58
CA SER A 236 -19.83 -10.58 -27.82
C SER A 236 -20.78 -10.40 -26.63
N ARG A 237 -20.48 -11.10 -25.54
CA ARG A 237 -21.11 -10.85 -24.24
C ARG A 237 -20.62 -9.49 -23.75
N GLY A 238 -21.51 -8.52 -23.84
CA GLY A 238 -21.38 -7.24 -23.16
C GLY A 238 -21.10 -7.47 -21.68
N ARG A 239 -19.98 -6.91 -21.22
CA ARG A 239 -19.71 -6.67 -19.82
C ARG A 239 -20.56 -5.46 -19.41
N ARG A 240 -21.52 -5.70 -18.52
CA ARG A 240 -21.88 -4.78 -17.46
C ARG A 240 -21.52 -5.48 -16.15
#